data_AF-W8S9J7-F1
#
_entry.id   AF-W8S9J7-F1
#
_cell.length_a   1.000
_cell.length_b   1.000
_cell.length_c   1.000
_cell.angle_alpha   90.00
_cell.angle_beta   90.00
_cell.angle_gamma   90.00
#
_symmetry.space_group_name_H-M   'P 1'
#
loop_
_entity.id
_entity.type
_entity.pdbx_description
1 polymer ?
#
loop_
_entity_poly.entity_id
_entity_poly.type
_entity_poly.pdbx_seq_one_letter_code
_entity_poly.pdbx_strand_id
1 'polypeptide(L)'
;MVDGDTVDMVCPDEGRFRARLTGYDTPESFAPRCAEEAQRAHQATARLRALVRSAVRVEARLGGVDRYNRRLVHLRLDGVDVGATLISEGLAVRYAGGRRIDWCARMG
;
A
#
# COMPACT_ATOMS: atom_id res chain seq x y z
N MET A 1 -0.30 -4.07 9.75
CA MET A 1 -0.06 -4.09 8.29
C MET A 1 -0.92 -5.18 7.70
N VAL A 2 -1.72 -4.87 6.68
CA VAL A 2 -2.69 -5.80 6.09
C VAL A 2 -2.07 -6.40 4.82
N ASP A 3 -1.67 -5.56 3.87
CA ASP A 3 -0.93 -5.92 2.65
C ASP A 3 -0.01 -4.77 2.20
N GLY A 4 0.46 -4.78 0.95
CA GLY A 4 1.42 -3.81 0.40
C GLY A 4 0.87 -2.40 0.22
N ASP A 5 -0.44 -2.20 0.37
CA ASP A 5 -1.08 -0.90 0.16
C ASP A 5 -2.26 -0.61 1.11
N THR A 6 -2.53 -1.53 2.04
CA THR A 6 -3.51 -1.41 3.11
C THR A 6 -2.85 -1.64 4.47
N VAL A 7 -3.05 -0.71 5.41
CA VAL A 7 -2.47 -0.74 6.75
C VAL A 7 -3.49 -0.32 7.80
N ASP A 8 -3.34 -0.82 9.04
CA ASP A 8 -4.05 -0.26 10.19
C ASP A 8 -3.17 0.84 10.79
N MET A 9 -3.74 2.04 10.96
CA MET A 9 -3.05 3.21 11.49
C MET A 9 -3.70 3.65 12.81
N VAL A 10 -2.88 4.26 13.66
CA VAL A 10 -3.32 4.96 14.86
C VAL A 10 -2.76 6.37 14.78
N CYS A 11 -3.63 7.37 14.67
CA CYS A 11 -3.26 8.77 14.68
C CYS A 11 -3.83 9.44 15.94
N PRO A 12 -3.09 10.35 16.61
CA PRO A 12 -3.57 11.02 17.81
C PRO A 12 -4.94 11.70 17.61
N ASP A 13 -5.14 12.35 16.46
CA ASP A 13 -6.35 13.15 16.20
C ASP A 13 -7.51 12.36 15.59
N GLU A 14 -7.25 11.20 14.98
CA GLU A 14 -8.27 10.41 14.27
C GLU A 14 -8.58 9.06 14.95
N GLY A 15 -7.76 8.66 15.94
CA GLY A 15 -7.85 7.35 16.56
C GLY A 15 -7.35 6.23 15.64
N ARG A 16 -7.90 5.02 15.81
CA ARG A 16 -7.53 3.84 15.02
C ARG A 16 -8.44 3.69 13.81
N PHE A 17 -7.86 3.46 12.64
CA PHE A 17 -8.61 3.21 11.40
C PHE A 17 -7.83 2.34 10.43
N ARG A 18 -8.54 1.78 9.44
CA ARG A 18 -7.93 1.11 8.30
C ARG A 18 -7.64 2.11 7.20
N ALA A 19 -6.40 2.16 6.73
CA ALA A 19 -5.94 3.07 5.69
C ALA A 19 -5.69 2.31 4.37
N ARG A 20 -6.14 2.89 3.26
CA ARG A 20 -5.70 2.54 1.90
C ARG A 20 -4.69 3.59 1.44
N LEU A 21 -3.47 3.14 1.17
CA LEU A 21 -2.36 3.99 0.76
C LEU A 21 -2.50 4.41 -0.72
N THR A 22 -2.70 5.70 -0.98
CA THR A 22 -3.07 6.18 -2.31
C THR A 22 -1.87 6.43 -3.23
N GLY A 23 -2.15 6.52 -4.54
CA GLY A 23 -1.14 6.76 -5.58
C GLY A 23 -0.55 5.50 -6.20
N TYR A 24 -0.76 4.34 -5.56
CA TYR A 24 -0.27 3.06 -6.05
C TYR A 24 -1.18 1.89 -5.62
N ASP A 25 -0.98 0.74 -6.27
CA ASP A 25 -1.64 -0.52 -5.97
C ASP A 25 -0.60 -1.65 -5.92
N THR A 26 -0.85 -2.63 -5.06
CA THR A 26 -0.03 -3.83 -4.90
C THR A 26 -0.86 -5.10 -5.12
N PRO A 27 -0.23 -6.24 -5.48
CA PRO A 27 -0.91 -7.52 -5.50
C PRO A 27 -1.58 -7.83 -4.16
N GLU A 28 -2.79 -8.39 -4.18
CA GLU A 28 -3.48 -8.64 -2.92
C GLU A 28 -3.09 -9.97 -2.28
N SER A 29 -2.84 -9.91 -0.97
CA SER A 29 -2.32 -11.04 -0.20
C SER A 29 -3.40 -12.06 0.19
N PHE A 30 -4.67 -11.64 0.28
CA PHE A 30 -5.75 -12.49 0.81
C PHE A 30 -6.45 -13.37 -0.24
N ALA A 31 -6.39 -12.99 -1.52
CA ALA A 31 -7.02 -13.74 -2.60
C ALA A 31 -6.20 -13.60 -3.90
N PRO A 32 -4.97 -14.14 -3.94
CA PRO A 32 -4.16 -14.15 -5.15
C PRO A 32 -4.79 -15.07 -6.21
N ARG A 33 -4.78 -14.63 -7.47
CA ARG A 33 -5.27 -15.40 -8.63
C ARG A 33 -4.23 -16.37 -9.18
N CYS A 34 -2.95 -16.17 -8.86
CA CYS A 34 -1.84 -17.04 -9.24
C CYS A 34 -0.71 -17.02 -8.19
N ALA A 35 0.17 -18.02 -8.23
CA ALA A 35 1.26 -18.16 -7.26
C ALA A 35 2.26 -16.99 -7.30
N GLU A 36 2.51 -16.42 -8.48
CA GLU A 36 3.38 -15.24 -8.63
C GLU A 36 2.76 -13.99 -7.99
N GLU A 37 1.43 -13.83 -8.06
CA GLU A 37 0.72 -12.71 -7.42
C GLU A 37 0.90 -12.78 -5.91
N ALA A 38 0.76 -13.99 -5.33
CA ALA A 38 0.98 -14.23 -3.92
C ALA A 38 2.42 -13.86 -3.49
N GLN A 39 3.43 -14.32 -4.24
CA GLN A 39 4.83 -14.03 -3.92
C GLN A 39 5.12 -12.53 -3.96
N ARG A 40 4.65 -11.82 -4.98
CA ARG A 40 4.83 -10.36 -5.06
C ARG A 40 4.03 -9.61 -3.99
N ALA A 41 2.83 -10.07 -3.64
CA ALA A 41 2.05 -9.52 -2.53
C ALA A 41 2.84 -9.59 -1.22
N HIS A 42 3.47 -10.72 -0.94
CA HIS A 42 4.34 -10.90 0.22
C HIS A 42 5.57 -10.00 0.17
N GLN A 43 6.23 -9.87 -0.98
CA GLN A 43 7.39 -8.99 -1.15
C GLN A 43 7.02 -7.52 -0.92
N ALA A 44 5.93 -7.03 -1.53
CA ALA A 44 5.44 -5.68 -1.35
C ALA A 44 5.10 -5.38 0.12
N THR A 45 4.39 -6.31 0.78
CA THR A 45 4.05 -6.20 2.20
C THR A 45 5.29 -6.19 3.08
N ALA A 46 6.24 -7.11 2.84
CA ALA A 46 7.48 -7.17 3.61
C ALA A 46 8.32 -5.90 3.45
N ARG A 47 8.37 -5.35 2.23
CA ARG A 47 9.10 -4.13 1.93
C ARG A 47 8.47 -2.91 2.60
N LEU A 48 7.16 -2.73 2.48
CA LEU A 48 6.46 -1.66 3.19
C LEU A 48 6.73 -1.75 4.70
N ARG A 49 6.76 -2.96 5.26
CA ARG A 49 7.06 -3.17 6.69
C ARG A 49 8.48 -2.75 7.04
N ALA A 50 9.45 -3.04 6.17
CA ALA A 50 10.84 -2.64 6.37
C ALA A 50 10.97 -1.11 6.33
N LEU A 51 10.33 -0.44 5.36
CA LEU A 51 10.32 1.02 5.25
C LEU A 51 9.73 1.65 6.52
N VAL A 52 8.54 1.22 6.94
CA VAL A 52 7.87 1.77 8.14
C VAL A 52 8.69 1.55 9.42
N ARG A 53 9.37 0.40 9.57
CA ARG A 53 10.18 0.11 10.76
C ARG A 53 11.51 0.88 10.82
N SER A 54 12.05 1.25 9.66
CA SER A 54 13.30 2.00 9.56
C SER A 54 13.08 3.51 9.58
N ALA A 55 11.85 3.96 9.34
CA ALA A 55 11.51 5.37 9.29
C ALA A 55 11.64 6.06 10.66
N VAL A 56 12.25 7.23 10.66
CA VAL A 56 12.32 8.11 11.84
C VAL A 56 11.14 9.08 11.84
N ARG A 57 10.74 9.54 10.65
CA ARG A 57 9.60 10.45 10.46
C ARG A 57 8.53 9.80 9.60
N VAL A 58 7.30 9.88 10.07
CA VAL A 58 6.11 9.43 9.35
C VAL A 58 5.24 10.65 9.02
N GLU A 59 4.98 10.86 7.74
CA GLU A 59 4.10 11.92 7.25
C GLU A 59 2.91 11.28 6.54
N ALA A 60 1.73 11.39 7.15
CA ALA A 60 0.49 10.85 6.62
C ALA A 60 -0.46 11.99 6.26
N ARG A 61 -0.71 12.18 4.96
CA ARG A 61 -1.74 13.10 4.50
C ARG A 61 -3.06 12.36 4.37
N LEU A 62 -4.00 12.70 5.24
CA LEU A 62 -5.32 12.09 5.31
C LEU A 62 -6.25 12.69 4.25
N GLY A 63 -6.96 11.82 3.54
CA GLY A 63 -7.98 12.15 2.54
C GLY A 63 -9.38 11.71 2.99
N GLY A 64 -10.28 11.49 2.03
CA GLY A 64 -11.62 10.98 2.30
C GLY A 64 -11.65 9.51 2.72
N VAL A 65 -12.85 8.95 2.80
CA VAL A 65 -13.07 7.51 3.07
C VAL A 65 -13.57 6.85 1.79
N ASP A 66 -13.06 5.66 1.48
CA ASP A 66 -13.52 4.89 0.33
C ASP A 66 -14.81 4.12 0.61
N ARG A 67 -15.39 3.50 -0.44
CA ARG A 67 -16.63 2.71 -0.33
C ARG A 67 -16.54 1.50 0.60
N TYR A 68 -15.34 1.11 1.02
CA TYR A 68 -15.07 -0.01 1.93
C TYR A 68 -14.75 0.47 3.35
N ASN A 69 -15.06 1.74 3.66
CA ASN A 69 -14.82 2.36 4.95
C ASN A 69 -13.32 2.41 5.33
N ARG A 70 -12.44 2.54 4.34
CA ARG A 70 -11.00 2.76 4.57
C ARG A 70 -10.66 4.23 4.36
N ARG A 71 -9.88 4.81 5.28
CA ARG A 71 -9.33 6.15 5.12
C ARG A 71 -8.33 6.16 3.96
N LEU A 72 -8.45 7.09 3.04
CA LEU A 72 -7.46 7.30 1.99
C LEU A 72 -6.27 8.05 2.58
N VAL A 73 -5.06 7.49 2.49
CA VAL A 73 -3.87 8.10 3.09
C VAL A 73 -2.75 8.14 2.06
N HIS A 74 -2.13 9.31 1.91
CA HIS A 74 -0.88 9.42 1.17
C HIS A 74 0.29 9.43 2.17
N LEU A 75 1.18 8.46 2.06
CA LEU A 75 2.22 8.20 3.06
C LEU A 75 3.61 8.56 2.54
N ARG A 76 4.34 9.36 3.31
CA ARG A 76 5.77 9.60 3.14
C ARG A 76 6.52 9.17 4.39
N LEU A 77 7.69 8.59 4.21
CA LEU A 77 8.59 8.14 5.28
C LEU A 77 9.94 8.82 5.07
N ASP A 78 10.44 9.51 6.10
CA ASP A 78 11.67 10.32 6.04
C ASP A 78 11.71 11.28 4.83
N GLY A 79 10.56 11.89 4.52
CA GLY A 79 10.40 12.79 3.38
C GLY A 79 10.32 12.09 2.02
N VAL A 80 10.40 10.77 1.93
CA VAL A 80 10.32 9.99 0.69
C VAL A 80 8.92 9.40 0.49
N ASP A 81 8.41 9.48 -0.74
CA ASP A 81 7.13 8.88 -1.10
C ASP A 81 7.18 7.35 -1.11
N VAL A 82 6.32 6.72 -0.32
CA VAL A 82 6.29 5.25 -0.18
C VAL A 82 5.84 4.58 -1.47
N GLY A 83 4.84 5.14 -2.14
CA GLY A 83 4.32 4.59 -3.39
C GLY A 83 5.36 4.62 -4.50
N ALA A 84 6.05 5.75 -4.67
CA ALA A 84 7.13 5.92 -5.62
C ALA A 84 8.28 4.93 -5.36
N THR A 85 8.63 4.71 -4.09
CA THR A 85 9.63 3.71 -3.69
C THR A 85 9.22 2.31 -4.15
N LEU A 86 8.03 1.85 -3.78
CA LEU A 86 7.54 0.51 -4.15
C LEU A 86 7.38 0.34 -5.66
N ILE A 87 6.98 1.39 -6.39
CA ILE A 87 6.90 1.37 -7.85
C ILE A 87 8.30 1.22 -8.47
N SER A 88 9.28 1.98 -7.98
CA SER A 88 10.67 1.92 -8.49
C SER A 88 11.31 0.55 -8.28
N GLU A 89 10.89 -0.17 -7.23
CA GLU A 89 11.34 -1.52 -6.90
C GLU A 89 10.54 -2.62 -7.62
N GLY A 90 9.55 -2.26 -8.45
CA GLY A 90 8.71 -3.21 -9.18
C GLY A 90 7.74 -4.01 -8.31
N LEU A 91 7.42 -3.48 -7.11
CA LEU A 91 6.52 -4.08 -6.13
C LEU A 91 5.11 -3.49 -6.17
N ALA A 92 4.95 -2.35 -6.83
CA ALA A 92 3.69 -1.64 -6.99
C ALA A 92 3.57 -1.05 -8.40
N VAL A 93 2.35 -0.65 -8.76
CA VAL A 93 2.09 0.16 -9.97
C VAL A 93 1.38 1.46 -9.60
N ARG A 94 1.59 2.50 -10.40
CA ARG A 94 0.85 3.76 -10.23
C ARG A 94 -0.63 3.50 -10.44
N TYR A 95 -1.45 3.96 -9.51
CA TYR A 95 -2.88 3.70 -9.53
C TYR A 95 -3.66 4.92 -9.02
N ALA A 96 -4.65 5.34 -9.80
CA ALA A 96 -5.50 6.50 -9.52
C ALA A 96 -6.97 6.09 -9.24
N GLY A 97 -7.23 4.80 -9.01
CA GLY A 97 -8.57 4.24 -8.93
C GLY A 97 -9.04 3.63 -10.25
N GLY A 98 -10.13 2.86 -10.19
CA GLY A 98 -10.71 2.17 -11.35
C GLY A 98 -10.81 0.67 -11.16
N ARG A 99 -10.54 -0.07 -12.24
CA ARG A 99 -10.58 -1.53 -12.26
C ARG A 99 -9.28 -2.08 -11.66
N ARG A 100 -9.40 -3.13 -10.85
CA ARG A 100 -8.27 -3.87 -10.28
C ARG A 100 -7.30 -4.30 -11.39
N ILE A 101 -6.01 -4.10 -11.16
CA ILE A 101 -4.96 -4.53 -12.06
C ILE A 101 -4.95 -6.06 -12.14
N ASP A 102 -4.84 -6.58 -13.36
CA ASP A 102 -4.59 -8.00 -13.56
C ASP A 102 -3.10 -8.27 -13.36
N TRP A 103 -2.75 -8.60 -12.12
CA TRP A 103 -1.37 -8.86 -11.74
C TRP A 103 -0.81 -10.11 -12.42
N CYS A 104 -1.62 -11.16 -12.62
CA CYS A 104 -1.18 -12.37 -13.31
C CYS A 104 -0.87 -12.11 -14.79
N ALA A 105 -1.71 -11.35 -15.49
CA ALA A 105 -1.46 -10.98 -16.90
C ALA A 105 -0.29 -10.00 -17.08
N ARG A 106 0.10 -9.27 -16.02
CA ARG A 106 1.22 -8.32 -16.06
C ARG A 106 2.57 -8.93 -15.71
N MET A 107 2.55 -10.11 -15.08
CA MET A 107 3.77 -10.84 -14.70
C MET A 107 4.18 -11.88 -15.74
N GLY A 108 3.26 -12.30 -16.62
CA GLY A 108 3.58 -13.06 -17.85
C GLY A 108 4.08 -12.16 -18.98
#